data_AF-A0A9D7YHI6-F1
#
_entry.id   AF-A0A9D7YHI6-F1
#
_cell.length_a   1.000
_cell.length_b   1.000
_cell.length_c   1.000
_cell.angle_alpha   90.00
_cell.angle_beta   90.00
_cell.angle_gamma   90.00
#
_symmetry.space_group_name_H-M   'P 1'
#
loop_
_entity.id
_entity.type
_entity.pdbx_description
1 polymer ?
#
loop_
_entity_poly.entity_id
_entity_poly.type
_entity_poly.pdbx_seq_one_letter_code
_entity_poly.pdbx_strand_id
1 'polypeptide(L)'
;MKRFQVGLLFVVACAASGQPEGRRPEAASLYEAAAAGEVRGVATPSNGSDGCGAAAAISGYGQWSFDLAGSTTDGVGHGLCNASSSNQLWRDRWWAWTASANGPVRVETCGLSGLDTRVAVYSPAAVCPPADEYLIACDDDSCGFQSSVTFVARAGQQYLIRLGRYGLSEPAAGGTGMLRVSGPSTPDVCPEEAVLCREPMPAGNAHTSTSVYRVADDFRTEATGDVTGLCWWGSYASTAPTYDDFTITYWSNSGGRPGSPIASFSQSEGTLAVQRADSGDVNIVGGTMFVYSATHAPLAFPVNVRRWVEVRNFFGSTWYWQNVDTGSGGWQDGTPASNWADANAVPNMSFCVHFRSNCIADTNGDGVVNFADLNNVVSVINTTCP
;
A
#
# COMPACT_ATOMS: atom_id res chain seq x y z
N MET A 1 -29.28 30.31 43.29
CA MET A 1 -29.27 29.81 41.90
C MET A 1 -28.26 28.67 41.80
N LYS A 2 -28.63 27.60 41.10
CA LYS A 2 -27.95 26.27 40.96
C LYS A 2 -26.43 26.45 40.68
N ARG A 3 -25.46 25.65 41.14
CA ARG A 3 -25.34 24.19 41.33
C ARG A 3 -24.27 23.85 42.40
N PHE A 4 -24.45 22.74 43.10
CA PHE A 4 -23.48 22.08 43.98
C PHE A 4 -22.39 21.35 43.17
N GLN A 5 -21.14 21.42 43.64
CA GLN A 5 -20.02 20.58 43.24
C GLN A 5 -19.48 19.89 44.53
N VAL A 6 -19.44 18.57 44.52
CA VAL A 6 -18.80 17.68 45.52
C VAL A 6 -17.81 16.85 44.70
N GLY A 7 -16.56 16.56 45.04
CA GLY A 7 -15.78 16.65 46.27
C GLY A 7 -14.76 15.52 46.15
N LEU A 8 -13.50 15.83 45.81
CA LEU A 8 -12.41 14.87 45.64
C LEU A 8 -11.66 14.76 46.97
N LEU A 9 -11.62 13.57 47.59
CA LEU A 9 -10.79 13.32 48.77
C LEU A 9 -9.98 12.04 48.57
N PHE A 10 -8.68 12.22 48.39
CA PHE A 10 -7.65 11.19 48.51
C PHE A 10 -7.41 10.89 49.99
N VAL A 11 -7.36 9.61 50.38
CA VAL A 11 -6.61 9.17 51.56
C VAL A 11 -5.87 7.87 51.24
N VAL A 12 -4.55 7.99 51.21
CA VAL A 12 -3.56 6.92 51.32
C VAL A 12 -3.50 6.47 52.78
N ALA A 13 -3.51 5.16 53.04
CA ALA A 13 -3.22 4.63 54.38
C ALA A 13 -2.23 3.46 54.33
N CYS A 14 -1.35 3.49 55.32
CA CYS A 14 -0.03 2.89 55.42
C CYS A 14 -0.05 1.42 55.86
N ALA A 15 0.97 0.68 55.45
CA ALA A 15 1.27 -0.68 55.87
C ALA A 15 1.74 -0.74 57.34
N ALA A 16 1.33 -1.78 58.07
CA ALA A 16 1.96 -2.22 59.31
C ALA A 16 1.93 -3.74 59.42
N SER A 17 3.06 -4.25 59.89
CA SER A 17 3.58 -5.61 59.99
C SER A 17 2.91 -6.53 61.01
N GLY A 18 2.92 -7.86 60.75
CA GLY A 18 2.89 -8.88 61.81
C GLY A 18 2.20 -10.21 61.44
N GLN A 19 2.99 -11.26 61.28
CA GLN A 19 2.61 -12.69 61.39
C GLN A 19 3.57 -13.30 62.44
N PRO A 20 3.21 -14.34 63.23
CA PRO A 20 2.93 -15.68 62.66
C PRO A 20 1.97 -16.64 63.42
N GLU A 21 1.59 -17.69 62.68
CA GLU A 21 1.35 -19.11 63.06
C GLU A 21 0.17 -19.54 63.96
N GLY A 22 -0.70 -20.40 63.42
CA GLY A 22 -1.65 -21.24 64.19
C GLY A 22 -2.66 -22.03 63.34
N ARG A 23 -2.84 -23.32 63.63
CA ARG A 23 -3.53 -24.39 62.85
C ARG A 23 -5.09 -24.33 62.83
N ARG A 24 -5.71 -24.78 61.69
CA ARG A 24 -6.97 -25.58 61.40
C ARG A 24 -8.26 -25.36 62.27
N PRO A 25 -9.52 -25.76 61.88
CA PRO A 25 -10.11 -26.38 60.66
C PRO A 25 -11.50 -25.80 60.18
N GLU A 26 -12.03 -26.41 59.09
CA GLU A 26 -13.42 -26.60 58.58
C GLU A 26 -14.65 -25.69 58.92
N ALA A 27 -15.24 -25.16 57.83
CA ALA A 27 -16.64 -25.23 57.33
C ALA A 27 -17.85 -24.58 58.06
N ALA A 28 -18.51 -23.61 57.38
CA ALA A 28 -19.96 -23.48 57.08
C ALA A 28 -20.25 -22.07 56.44
N SER A 29 -20.73 -21.97 55.18
CA SER A 29 -22.15 -21.87 54.75
C SER A 29 -22.82 -20.53 55.16
N LEU A 30 -23.46 -19.68 54.34
CA LEU A 30 -24.41 -19.85 53.23
C LEU A 30 -24.61 -18.54 52.39
N TYR A 31 -25.17 -18.72 51.18
CA TYR A 31 -26.10 -17.89 50.39
C TYR A 31 -25.65 -17.44 48.98
N GLU A 32 -26.52 -17.79 48.01
CA GLU A 32 -26.35 -17.97 46.56
C GLU A 32 -26.53 -16.69 45.71
N ALA A 33 -26.01 -16.71 44.47
CA ALA A 33 -26.72 -16.18 43.31
C ALA A 33 -26.21 -16.77 41.97
N ALA A 34 -27.10 -17.54 41.34
CA ALA A 34 -27.34 -17.74 39.90
C ALA A 34 -26.17 -18.03 38.91
N ALA A 35 -26.28 -19.20 38.28
CA ALA A 35 -25.54 -19.59 37.09
C ALA A 35 -25.94 -18.79 35.84
N ALA A 36 -24.93 -18.35 35.08
CA ALA A 36 -25.01 -18.20 33.63
C ALA A 36 -23.73 -18.82 33.05
N GLY A 37 -23.87 -20.02 32.49
CA GLY A 37 -22.77 -20.70 31.82
C GLY A 37 -22.44 -19.98 30.52
N GLU A 38 -21.22 -19.46 30.42
CA GLU A 38 -20.65 -19.14 29.12
C GLU A 38 -19.83 -20.36 28.70
N VAL A 39 -20.44 -21.21 27.87
CA VAL A 39 -19.70 -22.21 27.12
C VAL A 39 -18.78 -21.43 26.19
N ARG A 40 -17.50 -21.29 26.55
CA ARG A 40 -16.47 -20.87 25.61
C ARG A 40 -16.47 -21.90 24.48
N GLY A 41 -17.05 -21.51 23.34
CA GLY A 41 -17.09 -22.32 22.14
C GLY A 41 -15.69 -22.79 21.80
N VAL A 42 -15.53 -24.11 21.75
CA VAL A 42 -14.39 -24.76 21.11
C VAL A 42 -14.39 -24.30 19.64
N ALA A 43 -13.35 -23.57 19.21
CA ALA A 43 -13.16 -23.27 17.81
C ALA A 43 -13.06 -24.61 17.07
N THR A 44 -14.09 -24.93 16.28
CA THR A 44 -14.11 -26.10 15.39
C THR A 44 -13.00 -25.95 14.35
N PRO A 45 -12.39 -27.06 13.88
CA PRO A 45 -11.51 -27.02 12.72
C PRO A 45 -12.32 -26.46 11.54
N SER A 46 -11.96 -25.30 11.00
CA SER A 46 -12.80 -24.58 10.02
C SER A 46 -12.69 -25.19 8.61
N ASN A 47 -13.22 -26.40 8.44
CA ASN A 47 -13.28 -27.12 7.15
C ASN A 47 -14.31 -26.55 6.16
N GLY A 48 -14.61 -25.26 6.27
CA GLY A 48 -15.75 -24.58 5.65
C GLY A 48 -17.07 -25.01 6.27
N SER A 49 -18.15 -24.29 5.98
CA SER A 49 -19.52 -24.72 6.27
C SER A 49 -20.17 -25.28 5.01
N ASP A 50 -21.04 -26.28 5.14
CA ASP A 50 -21.88 -26.78 4.03
C ASP A 50 -22.89 -25.71 3.58
N GLY A 51 -23.48 -24.98 4.52
CA GLY A 51 -24.44 -23.93 4.22
C GLY A 51 -23.80 -22.56 4.09
N CYS A 52 -24.11 -21.84 3.01
CA CYS A 52 -23.65 -20.47 2.75
C CYS A 52 -23.96 -19.52 3.92
N GLY A 53 -25.20 -19.56 4.43
CA GLY A 53 -25.63 -18.68 5.52
C GLY A 53 -24.93 -18.91 6.85
N ALA A 54 -24.16 -20.00 6.97
CA ALA A 54 -23.37 -20.37 8.14
C ALA A 54 -21.87 -20.46 7.82
N ALA A 55 -21.40 -19.76 6.78
CA ALA A 55 -20.01 -19.76 6.33
C ALA A 55 -19.01 -19.71 7.49
N ALA A 56 -18.00 -20.59 7.46
CA ALA A 56 -17.06 -20.72 8.55
C ALA A 56 -16.18 -19.46 8.67
N ALA A 57 -16.18 -18.83 9.83
CA ALA A 57 -15.38 -17.63 10.07
C ALA A 57 -13.88 -18.00 10.13
N ILE A 58 -13.09 -17.37 9.26
CA ILE A 58 -11.62 -17.46 9.25
C ILE A 58 -11.03 -16.06 9.08
N SER A 59 -9.76 -15.89 9.41
CA SER A 59 -9.08 -14.59 9.33
C SER A 59 -7.61 -14.75 9.02
N GLY A 60 -7.01 -13.72 8.40
CA GLY A 60 -5.59 -13.69 8.10
C GLY A 60 -5.21 -14.67 6.99
N TYR A 61 -3.91 -14.96 6.86
CA TYR A 61 -3.40 -15.83 5.81
C TYR A 61 -3.06 -17.20 6.38
N GLY A 62 -3.27 -18.24 5.59
CA GLY A 62 -3.08 -19.60 6.05
C GLY A 62 -3.65 -20.65 5.11
N GLN A 63 -3.69 -21.87 5.63
CA GLN A 63 -4.33 -23.00 4.97
C GLN A 63 -5.40 -23.58 5.87
N TRP A 64 -6.53 -23.94 5.28
CA TRP A 64 -7.63 -24.60 5.96
C TRP A 64 -7.96 -25.87 5.20
N SER A 65 -8.15 -26.96 5.94
CA SER A 65 -8.64 -28.18 5.30
C SER A 65 -10.05 -27.95 4.75
N PHE A 66 -10.47 -28.77 3.80
CA PHE A 66 -11.86 -28.87 3.38
C PHE A 66 -12.21 -30.33 3.14
N ASP A 67 -13.50 -30.65 3.23
CA ASP A 67 -14.05 -31.93 2.84
C ASP A 67 -15.37 -31.70 2.10
N LEU A 68 -15.39 -32.02 0.80
CA LEU A 68 -16.57 -31.91 -0.04
C LEU A 68 -17.40 -33.21 -0.02
N ALA A 69 -16.94 -34.26 0.68
CA ALA A 69 -17.70 -35.50 0.82
C ALA A 69 -18.99 -35.24 1.60
N GLY A 70 -20.13 -35.61 1.00
CA GLY A 70 -21.44 -35.39 1.61
C GLY A 70 -21.89 -33.93 1.64
N SER A 71 -21.12 -32.98 1.11
CA SER A 71 -21.54 -31.58 1.02
C SER A 71 -22.65 -31.43 -0.03
N THR A 72 -23.59 -30.53 0.25
CA THR A 72 -24.66 -30.14 -0.66
C THR A 72 -24.16 -29.06 -1.64
N THR A 73 -25.00 -28.66 -2.60
CA THR A 73 -24.73 -27.53 -3.48
C THR A 73 -25.80 -26.49 -3.25
N ASP A 74 -25.51 -25.49 -2.43
CA ASP A 74 -26.50 -24.48 -2.04
C ASP A 74 -26.25 -23.10 -2.67
N GLY A 75 -25.06 -22.87 -3.24
CA GLY A 75 -24.79 -21.70 -4.05
C GLY A 75 -25.30 -21.80 -5.49
N VAL A 76 -25.55 -20.63 -6.08
CA VAL A 76 -25.97 -20.51 -7.48
C VAL A 76 -24.76 -20.49 -8.42
N GLY A 77 -24.96 -20.90 -9.68
CA GLY A 77 -23.94 -20.72 -10.71
C GLY A 77 -23.88 -19.26 -11.18
N HIS A 78 -22.70 -18.81 -11.63
CA HIS A 78 -22.48 -17.42 -12.03
C HIS A 78 -21.83 -17.29 -13.41
N GLY A 79 -22.13 -16.21 -14.14
CA GLY A 79 -21.57 -16.00 -15.48
C GLY A 79 -20.03 -16.04 -15.53
N LEU A 80 -19.36 -15.40 -14.56
CA LEU A 80 -17.89 -15.38 -14.50
C LEU A 80 -17.27 -16.74 -14.12
N CYS A 81 -18.06 -17.65 -13.56
CA CYS A 81 -17.62 -19.02 -13.26
C CYS A 81 -17.83 -19.98 -14.44
N ASN A 82 -18.30 -19.50 -15.59
CA ASN A 82 -18.59 -20.35 -16.73
C ASN A 82 -17.30 -20.87 -17.37
N ALA A 83 -16.91 -22.09 -17.00
CA ALA A 83 -15.76 -22.81 -17.55
C ALA A 83 -16.21 -24.20 -18.00
N SER A 84 -15.65 -24.69 -19.12
CA SER A 84 -15.91 -26.04 -19.62
C SER A 84 -17.40 -26.41 -19.71
N SER A 85 -18.25 -25.45 -20.11
CA SER A 85 -19.71 -25.58 -20.26
C SER A 85 -20.51 -25.76 -18.95
N SER A 86 -19.92 -25.45 -17.80
CA SER A 86 -20.58 -25.46 -16.50
C SER A 86 -20.19 -24.22 -15.70
N ASN A 87 -21.16 -23.60 -15.04
CA ASN A 87 -20.94 -22.41 -14.21
C ASN A 87 -21.19 -22.65 -12.72
N GLN A 88 -21.43 -23.90 -12.33
CA GLN A 88 -21.78 -24.31 -10.98
C GLN A 88 -20.57 -24.89 -10.23
N LEU A 89 -20.48 -24.59 -8.93
CA LEU A 89 -19.52 -25.18 -8.01
C LEU A 89 -20.25 -26.24 -7.19
N TRP A 90 -20.16 -27.51 -7.61
CA TRP A 90 -20.87 -28.61 -6.97
C TRP A 90 -20.20 -29.01 -5.65
N ARG A 91 -20.97 -29.46 -4.66
CA ARG A 91 -20.50 -29.88 -3.33
C ARG A 91 -19.66 -28.77 -2.70
N ASP A 92 -20.31 -27.68 -2.33
CA ASP A 92 -19.61 -26.48 -1.92
C ASP A 92 -19.34 -26.40 -0.41
N ARG A 93 -18.29 -25.66 -0.08
CA ARG A 93 -17.96 -25.25 1.27
C ARG A 93 -17.72 -23.75 1.29
N TRP A 94 -18.13 -23.14 2.39
CA TRP A 94 -18.18 -21.69 2.54
C TRP A 94 -17.36 -21.20 3.72
N TRP A 95 -16.60 -20.12 3.48
CA TRP A 95 -15.85 -19.39 4.49
C TRP A 95 -16.17 -17.91 4.44
N ALA A 96 -16.33 -17.31 5.62
CA ALA A 96 -16.39 -15.87 5.81
C ALA A 96 -14.98 -15.41 6.24
N TRP A 97 -14.18 -14.98 5.26
CA TRP A 97 -12.77 -14.64 5.44
C TRP A 97 -12.56 -13.16 5.74
N THR A 98 -11.95 -12.85 6.88
CA THR A 98 -11.62 -11.47 7.27
C THR A 98 -10.19 -11.11 6.88
N ALA A 99 -10.04 -10.08 6.04
CA ALA A 99 -8.76 -9.62 5.55
C ALA A 99 -7.93 -8.97 6.66
N SER A 100 -6.68 -9.41 6.85
CA SER A 100 -5.76 -8.82 7.83
C SER A 100 -5.01 -7.59 7.32
N ALA A 101 -4.88 -7.43 6.00
CA ALA A 101 -4.21 -6.29 5.36
C ALA A 101 -4.94 -5.87 4.06
N ASN A 102 -4.64 -4.66 3.58
CA ASN A 102 -5.02 -4.23 2.24
C ASN A 102 -4.07 -4.87 1.22
N GLY A 103 -4.55 -5.08 -0.01
CA GLY A 103 -3.69 -5.49 -1.12
C GLY A 103 -4.15 -6.74 -1.86
N PRO A 104 -3.33 -7.26 -2.78
CA PRO A 104 -3.66 -8.45 -3.55
C PRO A 104 -3.71 -9.67 -2.64
N VAL A 105 -4.76 -10.47 -2.77
CA VAL A 105 -4.99 -11.72 -2.06
C VAL A 105 -5.17 -12.81 -3.09
N ARG A 106 -4.51 -13.94 -2.86
CA ARG A 106 -4.66 -15.14 -3.67
C ARG A 106 -5.34 -16.23 -2.85
N VAL A 107 -6.39 -16.81 -3.43
CA VAL A 107 -7.14 -17.94 -2.88
C VAL A 107 -6.98 -19.11 -3.84
N GLU A 108 -6.53 -20.26 -3.37
CA GLU A 108 -6.15 -21.36 -4.26
C GLU A 108 -6.22 -22.76 -3.62
N THR A 109 -6.25 -23.77 -4.49
CA THR A 109 -6.08 -25.20 -4.17
C THR A 109 -4.89 -25.84 -4.90
N CYS A 110 -4.09 -25.05 -5.62
CA CYS A 110 -2.94 -25.52 -6.41
C CYS A 110 -1.88 -26.24 -5.57
N GLY A 111 -1.58 -27.49 -5.91
CA GLY A 111 -0.68 -28.38 -5.18
C GLY A 111 -1.22 -28.85 -3.83
N LEU A 112 -2.50 -28.58 -3.52
CA LEU A 112 -3.12 -28.78 -2.20
C LEU A 112 -4.33 -29.71 -2.21
N SER A 113 -4.74 -30.21 -3.38
CA SER A 113 -5.78 -31.22 -3.52
C SER A 113 -5.50 -32.11 -4.73
N GLY A 114 -6.17 -33.27 -4.81
CA GLY A 114 -6.25 -34.10 -6.02
C GLY A 114 -7.57 -33.95 -6.77
N LEU A 115 -8.45 -33.06 -6.31
CA LEU A 115 -9.76 -32.83 -6.90
C LEU A 115 -9.70 -31.88 -8.09
N ASP A 116 -10.74 -31.98 -8.89
CA ASP A 116 -11.15 -30.98 -9.88
C ASP A 116 -11.99 -29.91 -9.15
N THR A 117 -11.35 -28.79 -8.81
CA THR A 117 -11.91 -27.77 -7.91
C THR A 117 -12.40 -26.54 -8.66
N ARG A 118 -13.25 -25.76 -8.00
CA ARG A 118 -13.62 -24.40 -8.40
C ARG A 118 -13.62 -23.48 -7.21
N VAL A 119 -13.13 -22.26 -7.37
CA VAL A 119 -13.12 -21.23 -6.32
C VAL A 119 -13.86 -20.00 -6.81
N ALA A 120 -14.76 -19.46 -5.98
CA ALA A 120 -15.40 -18.17 -6.17
C ALA A 120 -15.23 -17.29 -4.92
N VAL A 121 -15.01 -15.99 -5.14
CA VAL A 121 -14.88 -14.99 -4.08
C VAL A 121 -15.91 -13.89 -4.28
N TYR A 122 -16.64 -13.56 -3.22
CA TYR A 122 -17.67 -12.53 -3.23
C TYR A 122 -17.32 -11.35 -2.31
N SER A 123 -17.85 -10.18 -2.65
CA SER A 123 -17.63 -8.94 -1.93
C SER A 123 -18.25 -8.93 -0.52
N PRO A 124 -17.85 -8.00 0.35
CA PRO A 124 -18.39 -7.89 1.71
C PRO A 124 -19.89 -7.59 1.80
N ALA A 125 -20.51 -7.15 0.71
CA ALA A 125 -21.94 -6.90 0.63
C ALA A 125 -22.76 -8.15 0.25
N ALA A 126 -22.10 -9.28 -0.04
CA ALA A 126 -22.77 -10.50 -0.45
C ALA A 126 -23.73 -11.02 0.64
N VAL A 127 -24.94 -11.39 0.21
CA VAL A 127 -25.94 -12.11 1.01
C VAL A 127 -26.12 -13.51 0.44
N CYS A 128 -26.42 -14.50 1.27
CA CYS A 128 -26.58 -15.88 0.82
C CYS A 128 -28.01 -16.18 0.32
N PRO A 129 -28.18 -16.84 -0.84
CA PRO A 129 -27.14 -17.17 -1.83
C PRO A 129 -26.67 -15.91 -2.59
N PRO A 130 -25.36 -15.76 -2.86
CA PRO A 130 -24.82 -14.56 -3.51
C PRO A 130 -25.38 -14.38 -4.93
N ALA A 131 -25.64 -13.14 -5.32
CA ALA A 131 -25.96 -12.77 -6.70
C ALA A 131 -24.70 -12.44 -7.52
N ASP A 132 -24.80 -12.49 -8.86
CA ASP A 132 -23.69 -12.19 -9.79
C ASP A 132 -22.99 -10.84 -9.51
N GLU A 133 -23.74 -9.82 -9.08
CA GLU A 133 -23.20 -8.48 -8.78
C GLU A 133 -22.20 -8.46 -7.62
N TYR A 134 -22.24 -9.45 -6.73
CA TYR A 134 -21.31 -9.57 -5.61
C TYR A 134 -20.10 -10.43 -5.94
N LEU A 135 -20.07 -11.13 -7.07
CA LEU A 135 -18.96 -11.99 -7.48
C LEU A 135 -17.76 -11.13 -7.91
N ILE A 136 -16.63 -11.32 -7.24
CA ILE A 136 -15.38 -10.60 -7.53
C ILE A 136 -14.53 -11.40 -8.51
N ALA A 137 -14.34 -12.69 -8.23
CA ALA A 137 -13.47 -13.55 -9.02
C ALA A 137 -13.95 -14.99 -8.95
N CYS A 138 -13.70 -15.74 -10.02
CA CYS A 138 -13.99 -17.16 -10.09
C CYS A 138 -12.97 -17.87 -10.99
N ASP A 139 -12.59 -19.09 -10.64
CA ASP A 139 -11.66 -19.90 -11.41
C ASP A 139 -11.90 -21.41 -11.20
N ASP A 140 -11.44 -22.21 -12.18
CA ASP A 140 -11.60 -23.67 -12.28
C ASP A 140 -10.22 -24.34 -12.40
N ASP A 141 -9.50 -24.08 -13.50
CA ASP A 141 -8.32 -24.83 -13.96
C ASP A 141 -7.05 -23.95 -14.10
N SER A 142 -6.63 -23.27 -13.03
CA SER A 142 -5.40 -22.45 -13.06
C SER A 142 -4.10 -23.26 -13.09
N CYS A 143 -4.09 -24.48 -12.53
CA CYS A 143 -2.86 -25.24 -12.30
C CYS A 143 -3.08 -26.76 -12.52
N GLY A 144 -3.66 -27.09 -13.67
CA GLY A 144 -4.29 -28.39 -13.92
C GLY A 144 -5.75 -28.30 -13.50
N PHE A 145 -6.27 -29.33 -12.82
CA PHE A 145 -7.66 -29.36 -12.34
C PHE A 145 -7.91 -28.54 -11.06
N GLN A 146 -7.00 -27.65 -10.70
CA GLN A 146 -7.04 -26.93 -9.44
C GLN A 146 -7.10 -25.43 -9.69
N SER A 147 -7.77 -24.72 -8.78
CA SER A 147 -8.19 -23.35 -9.00
C SER A 147 -7.35 -22.34 -8.24
N SER A 148 -7.30 -21.13 -8.78
CA SER A 148 -6.64 -20.00 -8.17
C SER A 148 -7.26 -18.69 -8.63
N VAL A 149 -7.70 -17.87 -7.69
CA VAL A 149 -8.17 -16.51 -7.96
C VAL A 149 -7.31 -15.49 -7.24
N THR A 150 -7.17 -14.30 -7.84
CA THR A 150 -6.53 -13.14 -7.22
C THR A 150 -7.50 -11.95 -7.23
N PHE A 151 -7.60 -11.24 -6.12
CA PHE A 151 -8.39 -10.02 -5.99
C PHE A 151 -7.77 -9.03 -4.99
N VAL A 152 -8.22 -7.78 -4.98
CA VAL A 152 -7.73 -6.77 -4.02
C VAL A 152 -8.67 -6.70 -2.82
N ALA A 153 -8.15 -7.03 -1.63
CA ALA A 153 -8.88 -6.98 -0.37
C ALA A 153 -8.61 -5.66 0.39
N ARG A 154 -9.56 -5.29 1.26
CA ARG A 154 -9.42 -4.19 2.22
C ARG A 154 -9.35 -4.75 3.64
N ALA A 155 -8.38 -4.30 4.42
CA ALA A 155 -8.18 -4.74 5.81
C ALA A 155 -9.45 -4.57 6.64
N GLY A 156 -9.76 -5.57 7.46
CA GLY A 156 -10.94 -5.63 8.33
C GLY A 156 -12.26 -5.91 7.61
N GLN A 157 -12.29 -5.97 6.28
CA GLN A 157 -13.48 -6.39 5.53
C GLN A 157 -13.56 -7.92 5.49
N GLN A 158 -14.80 -8.43 5.53
CA GLN A 158 -15.10 -9.85 5.41
C GLN A 158 -15.53 -10.17 3.99
N TYR A 159 -14.88 -11.13 3.35
CA TYR A 159 -15.22 -11.63 2.01
C TYR A 159 -15.74 -13.05 2.13
N LEU A 160 -16.72 -13.41 1.30
CA LEU A 160 -17.26 -14.76 1.27
C LEU A 160 -16.49 -15.58 0.23
N ILE A 161 -15.92 -16.71 0.63
CA ILE A 161 -15.19 -17.63 -0.23
C ILE A 161 -16.02 -18.92 -0.36
N ARG A 162 -16.24 -19.35 -1.60
CA ARG A 162 -16.87 -20.61 -1.96
C ARG A 162 -15.87 -21.49 -2.66
N LEU A 163 -15.71 -22.72 -2.19
CA LEU A 163 -14.97 -23.77 -2.86
C LEU A 163 -15.93 -24.89 -3.21
N GLY A 164 -15.90 -25.39 -4.44
CA GLY A 164 -16.62 -26.60 -4.83
C GLY A 164 -15.83 -27.40 -5.86
N ARG A 165 -16.52 -28.30 -6.56
CA ARG A 165 -15.98 -29.11 -7.64
C ARG A 165 -16.50 -28.68 -9.00
N TYR A 166 -15.66 -28.88 -10.01
CA TYR A 166 -16.11 -29.01 -11.39
C TYR A 166 -17.05 -30.21 -11.57
N GLY A 167 -18.02 -30.06 -12.47
CA GLY A 167 -18.87 -31.15 -12.94
C GLY A 167 -19.93 -30.67 -13.93
N LEU A 168 -20.24 -31.53 -14.91
CA LEU A 168 -21.33 -31.30 -15.86
C LEU A 168 -22.72 -31.62 -15.24
N SER A 169 -22.75 -32.42 -14.17
CA SER A 169 -23.92 -32.71 -13.34
C SER A 169 -23.48 -33.23 -11.96
N GLU A 170 -24.34 -33.13 -10.93
CA GLU A 170 -24.17 -33.94 -9.71
C GLU A 170 -24.10 -35.44 -10.08
N PRO A 171 -23.30 -36.29 -9.38
CA PRO A 171 -22.49 -36.01 -8.21
C PRO A 171 -21.01 -36.27 -8.54
N ALA A 172 -20.25 -35.24 -8.92
CA ALA A 172 -18.80 -35.38 -8.83
C ALA A 172 -18.48 -35.85 -7.41
N ALA A 173 -17.76 -36.97 -7.26
CA ALA A 173 -17.47 -37.51 -5.93
C ALA A 173 -16.78 -36.42 -5.10
N GLY A 174 -17.20 -36.22 -3.85
CA GLY A 174 -16.51 -35.28 -2.97
C GLY A 174 -15.08 -35.75 -2.66
N GLY A 175 -14.38 -35.00 -1.83
CA GLY A 175 -13.09 -35.40 -1.31
C GLY A 175 -12.45 -34.28 -0.52
N THR A 176 -11.23 -34.53 -0.05
CA THR A 176 -10.52 -33.64 0.86
C THR A 176 -9.39 -32.90 0.17
N GLY A 177 -8.95 -31.80 0.80
CA GLY A 177 -7.79 -31.03 0.40
C GLY A 177 -7.55 -29.87 1.33
N MET A 178 -6.68 -28.94 0.92
CA MET A 178 -6.46 -27.67 1.61
C MET A 178 -6.82 -26.49 0.70
N LEU A 179 -7.48 -25.50 1.27
CA LEU A 179 -7.67 -24.17 0.72
C LEU A 179 -6.57 -23.27 1.30
N ARG A 180 -5.78 -22.61 0.45
CA ARG A 180 -4.83 -21.59 0.89
C ARG A 180 -5.38 -20.21 0.59
N VAL A 181 -5.36 -19.33 1.59
CA VAL A 181 -5.48 -17.88 1.38
C VAL A 181 -4.13 -17.27 1.72
N SER A 182 -3.43 -16.80 0.70
CA SER A 182 -2.19 -16.03 0.84
C SER A 182 -2.51 -14.56 0.62
N GLY A 183 -1.98 -13.72 1.48
CA GLY A 183 -2.02 -12.28 1.30
C GLY A 183 -1.05 -11.81 0.24
N PRO A 184 -0.78 -10.50 0.20
CA PRO A 184 0.53 -10.09 -0.29
C PRO A 184 1.57 -10.95 0.47
N SER A 185 2.46 -11.64 -0.26
CA SER A 185 3.67 -12.20 0.36
C SER A 185 4.24 -11.11 1.24
N THR A 186 4.37 -11.36 2.55
CA THR A 186 4.85 -10.46 3.62
C THR A 186 5.15 -9.03 3.17
N PRO A 187 4.53 -8.04 3.85
CA PRO A 187 3.99 -6.82 3.24
C PRO A 187 4.90 -6.30 2.15
N ASP A 188 4.30 -5.97 0.99
CA ASP A 188 4.89 -5.15 -0.07
C ASP A 188 6.37 -4.91 0.18
N VAL A 189 7.25 -5.60 -0.57
CA VAL A 189 8.61 -5.09 -0.81
C VAL A 189 8.43 -3.58 -0.84
N CYS A 190 8.87 -2.85 0.20
CA CYS A 190 8.90 -1.41 0.13
C CYS A 190 9.59 -1.21 -1.20
N PRO A 191 8.93 -0.67 -2.25
CA PRO A 191 9.48 -0.73 -3.59
C PRO A 191 10.90 -0.25 -3.42
N GLU A 192 11.87 -1.14 -3.70
CA GLU A 192 13.31 -0.89 -3.50
C GLU A 192 13.51 0.53 -3.94
N GLU A 193 13.92 1.43 -3.02
CA GLU A 193 13.71 2.89 -3.13
C GLU A 193 13.47 3.25 -4.57
N ALA A 194 12.19 3.31 -4.97
CA ALA A 194 11.86 3.56 -6.36
C ALA A 194 12.23 5.00 -6.57
N VAL A 195 13.50 5.22 -6.90
CA VAL A 195 13.93 6.48 -7.42
C VAL A 195 13.14 6.55 -8.71
N LEU A 196 12.08 7.37 -8.70
CA LEU A 196 11.36 7.77 -9.89
C LEU A 196 12.32 8.65 -10.68
N CYS A 197 13.36 8.01 -11.20
CA CYS A 197 14.44 8.63 -11.91
C CYS A 197 14.06 8.71 -13.36
N ARG A 198 14.14 9.92 -13.86
CA ARG A 198 14.17 10.24 -15.27
C ARG A 198 15.54 10.88 -15.51
N GLU A 199 16.51 10.06 -15.91
CA GLU A 199 17.84 10.54 -16.30
C GLU A 199 17.76 11.37 -17.59
N PRO A 200 18.56 12.43 -17.72
CA PRO A 200 18.51 13.33 -18.87
C PRO A 200 18.95 12.62 -20.16
N MET A 201 18.43 13.09 -21.30
CA MET A 201 19.05 12.71 -22.57
C MET A 201 20.42 13.34 -22.75
N PRO A 202 21.39 12.57 -23.27
CA PRO A 202 22.58 13.13 -23.88
C PRO A 202 22.17 14.16 -24.95
N ALA A 203 22.68 15.39 -24.86
CA ALA A 203 22.34 16.49 -25.76
C ALA A 203 20.82 16.80 -25.89
N GLY A 204 20.04 16.51 -24.85
CA GLY A 204 18.59 16.73 -24.83
C GLY A 204 18.16 18.20 -24.92
N ASN A 205 16.89 18.40 -25.24
CA ASN A 205 16.23 19.70 -25.15
C ASN A 205 16.13 20.16 -23.69
N ALA A 206 15.90 21.46 -23.49
CA ALA A 206 15.83 22.05 -22.16
C ALA A 206 14.75 23.13 -22.07
N HIS A 207 14.27 23.39 -20.85
CA HIS A 207 13.30 24.45 -20.59
C HIS A 207 13.75 25.40 -19.50
N THR A 208 13.57 26.68 -19.76
CA THR A 208 13.96 27.75 -18.83
C THR A 208 13.14 27.66 -17.54
N SER A 209 13.82 27.63 -16.39
CA SER A 209 13.16 27.71 -15.09
C SER A 209 13.85 28.73 -14.19
N THR A 210 13.26 29.92 -14.11
CA THR A 210 13.83 31.11 -13.46
C THR A 210 12.77 31.80 -12.61
N SER A 211 13.06 33.01 -12.11
CA SER A 211 12.07 33.84 -11.41
C SER A 211 10.84 34.20 -12.26
N VAL A 212 10.96 34.19 -13.59
CA VAL A 212 9.90 34.59 -14.53
C VAL A 212 9.28 33.38 -15.25
N TYR A 213 10.09 32.40 -15.63
CA TYR A 213 9.62 31.21 -16.34
C TYR A 213 9.54 30.04 -15.39
N ARG A 214 8.42 29.33 -15.41
CA ARG A 214 8.13 28.25 -14.45
C ARG A 214 7.82 26.98 -15.20
N VAL A 215 8.45 25.89 -14.80
CA VAL A 215 8.21 24.57 -15.37
C VAL A 215 7.99 23.60 -14.22
N ALA A 216 6.98 22.75 -14.36
CA ALA A 216 6.72 21.69 -13.41
C ALA A 216 6.40 20.38 -14.13
N ASP A 217 6.79 19.29 -13.49
CA ASP A 217 6.52 17.95 -14.00
C ASP A 217 5.88 17.08 -12.91
N ASP A 218 5.08 16.10 -13.32
CA ASP A 218 4.32 15.25 -12.42
C ASP A 218 5.06 13.99 -11.99
N PHE A 219 4.81 13.57 -10.76
CA PHE A 219 5.25 12.29 -10.23
C PHE A 219 4.14 11.67 -9.38
N ARG A 220 4.26 10.37 -9.13
CA ARG A 220 3.42 9.60 -8.21
C ARG A 220 4.33 8.70 -7.41
N THR A 221 4.18 8.69 -6.09
CA THR A 221 4.92 7.75 -5.24
C THR A 221 4.28 6.37 -5.31
N GLU A 222 5.09 5.33 -5.26
CA GLU A 222 4.62 3.93 -5.27
C GLU A 222 4.17 3.45 -3.88
N ALA A 223 4.54 4.19 -2.83
CA ALA A 223 4.12 3.96 -1.45
C ALA A 223 3.78 5.27 -0.73
N THR A 224 3.24 5.14 0.49
CA THR A 224 3.06 6.29 1.40
C THR A 224 4.34 6.49 2.20
N GLY A 225 4.81 7.74 2.29
CA GLY A 225 6.11 8.05 2.89
C GLY A 225 6.42 9.53 2.80
N ASP A 226 7.67 9.87 3.07
CA ASP A 226 8.18 11.23 3.04
C ASP A 226 9.12 11.43 1.86
N VAL A 227 8.88 12.48 1.08
CA VAL A 227 9.89 12.99 0.16
C VAL A 227 10.86 13.87 0.94
N THR A 228 12.15 13.60 0.82
CA THR A 228 13.22 14.27 1.58
C THR A 228 14.17 15.07 0.70
N GLY A 229 14.01 14.99 -0.61
CA GLY A 229 14.90 15.64 -1.56
C GLY A 229 14.63 15.28 -3.00
N LEU A 230 15.46 15.80 -3.90
CA LEU A 230 15.46 15.48 -5.32
C LEU A 230 16.87 15.45 -5.86
N CYS A 231 17.02 14.74 -6.99
CA CYS A 231 18.06 15.04 -7.96
C CYS A 231 17.45 15.59 -9.25
N TRP A 232 18.15 16.50 -9.92
CA TRP A 232 17.75 17.00 -11.23
C TRP A 232 18.94 17.41 -12.05
N TRP A 233 18.74 17.56 -13.37
CA TRP A 233 19.77 17.97 -14.30
C TRP A 233 19.43 19.29 -14.96
N GLY A 234 20.47 20.10 -15.16
CA GLY A 234 20.32 21.42 -15.73
C GLY A 234 21.59 21.97 -16.36
N SER A 235 21.44 22.97 -17.20
CA SER A 235 22.57 23.71 -17.77
C SER A 235 22.27 25.21 -17.80
N TYR A 236 23.30 26.00 -18.05
CA TYR A 236 23.19 27.46 -18.14
C TYR A 236 23.29 27.91 -19.59
N ALA A 237 22.62 29.02 -19.92
CA ALA A 237 22.76 29.69 -21.23
C ALA A 237 24.20 30.11 -21.54
N SER A 238 24.99 30.34 -20.49
CA SER A 238 26.35 30.84 -20.53
C SER A 238 27.15 30.20 -19.39
N THR A 239 28.31 30.77 -19.05
CA THR A 239 29.14 30.29 -17.94
C THR A 239 28.33 30.15 -16.65
N ALA A 240 28.43 28.97 -16.02
CA ALA A 240 27.77 28.69 -14.76
C ALA A 240 28.28 29.65 -13.64
N PRO A 241 27.40 30.13 -12.76
CA PRO A 241 27.79 30.98 -11.64
C PRO A 241 28.56 30.19 -10.57
N THR A 242 29.27 30.92 -9.71
CA THR A 242 30.00 30.33 -8.56
C THR A 242 29.07 29.76 -7.49
N TYR A 243 27.84 30.24 -7.38
CA TYR A 243 26.80 29.73 -6.51
C TYR A 243 25.44 29.75 -7.23
N ASP A 244 24.50 28.96 -6.73
CA ASP A 244 23.13 28.86 -7.22
C ASP A 244 22.15 29.33 -6.12
N ASP A 245 20.91 29.67 -6.50
CA ASP A 245 19.82 29.97 -5.54
C ASP A 245 18.54 29.27 -5.98
N PHE A 246 18.50 27.96 -5.76
CA PHE A 246 17.36 27.13 -6.11
C PHE A 246 16.24 27.21 -5.08
N THR A 247 15.01 27.17 -5.59
CA THR A 247 13.80 26.87 -4.82
C THR A 247 13.09 25.66 -5.44
N ILE A 248 12.68 24.73 -4.58
CA ILE A 248 11.86 23.57 -4.94
C ILE A 248 10.46 23.79 -4.39
N THR A 249 9.44 23.67 -5.23
CA THR A 249 8.03 23.77 -4.81
C THR A 249 7.24 22.55 -5.26
N TYR A 250 6.54 21.94 -4.31
CA TYR A 250 5.62 20.84 -4.56
C TYR A 250 4.19 21.35 -4.66
N TRP A 251 3.43 20.83 -5.62
CA TRP A 251 2.05 21.25 -5.85
C TRP A 251 1.08 20.07 -5.80
N SER A 252 -0.14 20.36 -5.37
CA SER A 252 -1.25 19.43 -5.51
C SER A 252 -1.60 19.26 -6.99
N ASN A 253 -2.35 18.22 -7.33
CA ASN A 253 -2.87 18.05 -8.68
C ASN A 253 -4.28 18.65 -8.78
N SER A 254 -4.50 19.49 -9.78
CA SER A 254 -5.79 20.13 -10.06
C SER A 254 -6.24 19.79 -11.48
N GLY A 255 -6.78 18.58 -11.69
CA GLY A 255 -7.30 18.17 -13.00
C GLY A 255 -6.23 17.92 -14.05
N GLY A 256 -5.05 17.41 -13.63
CA GLY A 256 -3.96 17.07 -14.54
C GLY A 256 -2.94 18.18 -14.76
N ARG A 257 -3.00 19.26 -13.97
CA ARG A 257 -2.03 20.37 -13.92
C ARG A 257 -1.67 20.70 -12.47
N PRO A 258 -0.59 21.45 -12.21
CA PRO A 258 -0.27 21.87 -10.84
C PRO A 258 -1.39 22.75 -10.25
N GLY A 259 -1.70 22.51 -8.98
CA GLY A 259 -2.79 23.12 -8.23
C GLY A 259 -2.28 24.10 -7.18
N SER A 260 -2.68 23.91 -5.92
CA SER A 260 -2.20 24.71 -4.79
C SER A 260 -0.82 24.24 -4.33
N PRO A 261 0.06 25.15 -3.85
CA PRO A 261 1.35 24.76 -3.30
C PRO A 261 1.15 23.94 -2.02
N ILE A 262 1.89 22.84 -1.91
CA ILE A 262 1.92 21.97 -0.73
C ILE A 262 3.03 22.44 0.21
N ALA A 263 4.23 22.63 -0.33
CA ALA A 263 5.41 23.10 0.39
C ALA A 263 6.43 23.71 -0.59
N SER A 264 7.28 24.59 -0.07
CA SER A 264 8.38 25.20 -0.81
C SER A 264 9.64 25.26 0.07
N PHE A 265 10.79 25.02 -0.54
CA PHE A 265 12.10 24.98 0.11
C PHE A 265 13.11 25.78 -0.72
N SER A 266 13.93 26.60 -0.08
CA SER A 266 14.82 27.57 -0.72
C SER A 266 16.24 27.50 -0.15
N GLN A 267 17.23 27.64 -1.03
CA GLN A 267 18.65 27.75 -0.65
C GLN A 267 18.93 29.03 0.13
N SER A 268 18.49 30.18 -0.38
CA SER A 268 18.69 31.48 0.28
C SER A 268 17.99 31.58 1.64
N GLU A 269 16.90 30.85 1.85
CA GLU A 269 16.21 30.76 3.14
C GLU A 269 16.76 29.65 4.05
N GLY A 270 17.73 28.86 3.58
CA GLY A 270 18.37 27.78 4.34
C GLY A 270 17.49 26.55 4.59
N THR A 271 16.38 26.41 3.88
CA THR A 271 15.46 25.26 3.99
C THR A 271 15.72 24.17 2.94
N LEU A 272 16.62 24.45 1.99
CA LEU A 272 17.08 23.54 0.95
C LEU A 272 18.62 23.51 0.91
N ALA A 273 19.21 22.34 1.10
CA ALA A 273 20.64 22.14 0.89
C ALA A 273 20.85 21.53 -0.50
N VAL A 274 21.63 22.20 -1.36
CA VAL A 274 21.90 21.75 -2.75
C VAL A 274 23.39 21.55 -2.94
N GLN A 275 23.76 20.43 -3.56
CA GLN A 275 25.09 20.14 -4.06
C GLN A 275 25.05 20.05 -5.58
N ARG A 276 26.03 20.66 -6.24
CA ARG A 276 26.18 20.65 -7.70
C ARG A 276 27.42 19.87 -8.10
N ALA A 277 27.29 19.01 -9.10
CA ALA A 277 28.40 18.33 -9.74
C ALA A 277 28.30 18.44 -11.27
N ASP A 278 29.45 18.37 -11.95
CA ASP A 278 29.49 18.18 -13.40
C ASP A 278 28.99 16.77 -13.72
N SER A 279 28.03 16.62 -14.64
CA SER A 279 27.50 15.30 -14.98
C SER A 279 28.41 14.53 -15.95
N GLY A 280 29.40 15.19 -16.56
CA GLY A 280 30.24 14.62 -17.61
C GLY A 280 29.63 14.73 -19.01
N ASP A 281 28.41 15.25 -19.12
CA ASP A 281 27.70 15.42 -20.38
C ASP A 281 27.65 16.89 -20.82
N VAL A 282 27.21 17.09 -22.07
CA VAL A 282 26.97 18.41 -22.64
C VAL A 282 25.53 18.55 -23.13
N ASN A 283 25.03 19.78 -23.07
CA ASN A 283 23.75 20.12 -23.66
C ASN A 283 23.84 20.22 -25.21
N ILE A 284 22.72 20.47 -25.88
CA ILE A 284 22.63 20.53 -27.34
C ILE A 284 23.53 21.60 -28.00
N VAL A 285 23.97 22.61 -27.25
CA VAL A 285 24.88 23.66 -27.74
C VAL A 285 26.33 23.47 -27.25
N GLY A 286 26.64 22.33 -26.63
CA GLY A 286 27.99 21.98 -26.16
C GLY A 286 28.38 22.59 -24.81
N GLY A 287 27.44 23.18 -24.06
CA GLY A 287 27.66 23.67 -22.71
C GLY A 287 27.61 22.55 -21.67
N THR A 288 28.35 22.71 -20.57
CA THR A 288 28.39 21.75 -19.45
C THR A 288 26.99 21.48 -18.89
N MET A 289 26.65 20.20 -18.74
CA MET A 289 25.49 19.76 -17.99
C MET A 289 25.87 19.48 -16.53
N PHE A 290 25.00 19.88 -15.61
CA PHE A 290 25.19 19.68 -14.18
C PHE A 290 24.10 18.77 -13.64
N VAL A 291 24.49 17.96 -12.66
CA VAL A 291 23.57 17.23 -11.78
C VAL A 291 23.54 17.93 -10.43
N TYR A 292 22.35 18.06 -9.87
CA TYR A 292 22.11 18.68 -8.58
C TYR A 292 21.47 17.67 -7.64
N SER A 293 22.03 17.50 -6.44
CA SER A 293 21.40 16.78 -5.34
C SER A 293 20.87 17.79 -4.34
N ALA A 294 19.61 17.66 -3.94
CA ALA A 294 19.08 18.45 -2.85
C ALA A 294 18.38 17.65 -1.77
N THR A 295 18.45 18.19 -0.56
CA THR A 295 17.75 17.68 0.62
C THR A 295 17.00 18.82 1.30
N HIS A 296 15.83 18.50 1.84
CA HIS A 296 14.99 19.40 2.62
C HIS A 296 14.29 18.63 3.75
N ALA A 297 13.53 19.34 4.59
CA ALA A 297 12.76 18.69 5.65
C ALA A 297 11.74 17.68 5.08
N PRO A 298 11.53 16.51 5.71
CA PRO A 298 10.62 15.48 5.21
C PRO A 298 9.21 16.01 4.92
N LEU A 299 8.68 15.66 3.75
CA LEU A 299 7.34 16.06 3.30
C LEU A 299 6.49 14.83 3.01
N ALA A 300 5.42 14.63 3.77
CA ALA A 300 4.56 13.46 3.65
C ALA A 300 3.75 13.44 2.33
N PHE A 301 3.81 12.33 1.62
CA PHE A 301 3.05 12.05 0.41
C PHE A 301 2.28 10.72 0.48
N PRO A 302 0.98 10.72 0.11
CA PRO A 302 0.19 9.51 -0.01
C PRO A 302 0.53 8.72 -1.28
N VAL A 303 0.41 7.40 -1.21
CA VAL A 303 0.61 6.48 -2.34
C VAL A 303 -0.25 6.81 -3.55
N ASN A 304 0.34 6.71 -4.75
CA ASN A 304 -0.33 6.80 -6.05
C ASN A 304 -1.16 8.09 -6.26
N VAL A 305 -0.83 9.15 -5.53
CA VAL A 305 -1.44 10.47 -5.75
C VAL A 305 -0.52 11.29 -6.65
N ARG A 306 -1.08 11.79 -7.76
CA ARG A 306 -0.34 12.70 -8.65
C ARG A 306 0.02 13.99 -7.93
N ARG A 307 1.28 14.36 -8.04
CA ARG A 307 1.89 15.58 -7.50
C ARG A 307 2.75 16.20 -8.56
N TRP A 308 3.08 17.47 -8.38
CA TRP A 308 3.93 18.21 -9.30
C TRP A 308 5.12 18.77 -8.55
N VAL A 309 6.28 18.77 -9.19
CA VAL A 309 7.49 19.42 -8.68
C VAL A 309 7.94 20.51 -9.63
N GLU A 310 8.28 21.66 -9.06
CA GLU A 310 8.91 22.80 -9.73
C GLU A 310 10.26 23.07 -9.07
N VAL A 311 11.28 23.32 -9.87
CA VAL A 311 12.62 23.74 -9.45
C VAL A 311 12.94 25.02 -10.22
N ARG A 312 13.28 26.10 -9.51
CA ARG A 312 13.61 27.40 -10.10
C ARG A 312 14.93 27.88 -9.56
N ASN A 313 15.75 28.48 -10.42
CA ASN A 313 16.95 29.19 -10.01
C ASN A 313 16.73 30.70 -10.07
N PHE A 314 16.99 31.38 -8.96
CA PHE A 314 16.82 32.83 -8.84
C PHE A 314 18.14 33.59 -9.03
N PHE A 315 19.26 32.88 -9.22
CA PHE A 315 20.57 33.48 -9.30
C PHE A 315 21.33 33.15 -10.59
N GLY A 316 22.11 34.12 -11.06
CA GLY A 316 23.01 33.97 -12.20
C GLY A 316 22.35 34.11 -13.57
N SER A 317 22.94 33.44 -14.56
CA SER A 317 22.47 33.39 -15.95
C SER A 317 21.18 32.58 -16.07
N THR A 318 20.50 32.66 -17.22
CA THR A 318 19.34 31.82 -17.52
C THR A 318 19.67 30.34 -17.35
N TRP A 319 18.97 29.69 -16.43
CA TRP A 319 19.09 28.26 -16.13
C TRP A 319 18.00 27.48 -16.87
N TYR A 320 18.37 26.30 -17.37
CA TYR A 320 17.48 25.39 -18.06
C TYR A 320 17.45 24.03 -17.39
N TRP A 321 16.26 23.51 -17.19
CA TRP A 321 16.00 22.12 -16.81
C TRP A 321 16.13 21.22 -18.05
N GLN A 322 16.86 20.12 -17.92
CA GLN A 322 17.01 19.14 -18.99
C GLN A 322 15.82 18.17 -19.12
N ASN A 323 15.54 17.76 -20.34
CA ASN A 323 14.40 16.90 -20.68
C ASN A 323 14.75 15.41 -20.77
N VAL A 324 13.70 14.58 -20.81
CA VAL A 324 13.76 13.15 -21.19
C VAL A 324 12.88 12.82 -22.42
N ASP A 325 13.22 11.77 -23.19
CA ASP A 325 12.66 11.41 -24.52
C ASP A 325 11.32 10.71 -24.39
N THR A 326 10.93 10.29 -23.19
CA THR A 326 9.69 9.55 -22.95
C THR A 326 8.83 10.19 -21.86
N GLY A 327 7.59 10.54 -22.26
CA GLY A 327 6.44 10.49 -21.36
C GLY A 327 5.28 11.44 -21.68
N SER A 328 4.40 11.61 -20.69
CA SER A 328 3.02 12.10 -20.83
C SER A 328 2.86 13.62 -20.99
N GLY A 329 3.95 14.37 -20.96
CA GLY A 329 3.98 15.82 -21.15
C GLY A 329 4.14 16.60 -19.83
N GLY A 330 5.06 17.55 -19.80
CA GLY A 330 5.25 18.51 -18.69
C GLY A 330 4.40 19.79 -18.85
N TRP A 331 4.18 20.54 -17.75
CA TRP A 331 3.43 21.81 -17.79
C TRP A 331 4.37 23.01 -17.64
N GLN A 332 4.07 24.08 -18.37
CA GLN A 332 4.83 25.33 -18.34
C GLN A 332 3.91 26.51 -18.04
N ASP A 333 4.44 27.47 -17.29
CA ASP A 333 3.87 28.81 -17.20
C ASP A 333 4.89 29.79 -17.80
N GLY A 334 4.50 30.36 -18.94
CA GLY A 334 5.31 31.25 -19.75
C GLY A 334 5.19 32.73 -19.38
N THR A 335 4.47 33.09 -18.30
CA THR A 335 4.25 34.50 -17.93
C THR A 335 4.18 34.72 -16.41
N PRO A 336 4.31 35.97 -15.91
CA PRO A 336 4.23 36.27 -14.47
C PRO A 336 2.82 36.13 -13.84
N ALA A 337 1.89 35.38 -14.44
CA ALA A 337 0.46 35.52 -14.18
C ALA A 337 -0.31 34.19 -13.96
N SER A 338 0.10 33.39 -12.96
CA SER A 338 -0.78 32.50 -12.17
C SER A 338 -1.62 31.42 -12.89
N ASN A 339 -1.44 31.17 -14.18
CA ASN A 339 -2.20 30.14 -14.89
C ASN A 339 -1.27 29.19 -15.65
N TRP A 340 -1.07 27.99 -15.09
CA TRP A 340 -0.45 26.87 -15.80
C TRP A 340 -1.09 26.71 -17.17
N ALA A 341 -0.32 27.00 -18.22
CA ALA A 341 -0.77 26.91 -19.58
C ALA A 341 -0.40 25.52 -20.12
N ASP A 342 -1.33 24.92 -20.85
CA ASP A 342 -1.14 23.59 -21.40
C ASP A 342 -0.11 23.66 -22.52
N ALA A 343 1.11 23.24 -22.21
CA ALA A 343 2.17 23.11 -23.18
C ALA A 343 2.13 21.67 -23.72
N ASN A 344 1.00 21.31 -24.33
CA ASN A 344 0.85 20.05 -25.07
C ASN A 344 2.07 19.91 -26.00
N ALA A 345 2.90 18.89 -25.75
CA ALA A 345 4.19 18.56 -26.39
C ALA A 345 5.49 18.96 -25.67
N VAL A 346 5.46 19.42 -24.42
CA VAL A 346 6.68 19.58 -23.62
C VAL A 346 7.16 18.22 -23.13
N PRO A 347 8.40 17.80 -23.45
CA PRO A 347 8.97 16.56 -22.92
C PRO A 347 8.95 16.55 -21.39
N ASN A 348 8.98 15.38 -20.77
CA ASN A 348 9.15 15.28 -19.32
C ASN A 348 10.50 15.87 -18.88
N MET A 349 10.57 16.32 -17.64
CA MET A 349 11.79 16.84 -17.02
C MET A 349 12.62 15.68 -16.44
N SER A 350 13.95 15.86 -16.46
CA SER A 350 14.88 14.91 -15.86
C SER A 350 15.04 15.17 -14.36
N PHE A 351 14.50 14.26 -13.55
CA PHE A 351 14.65 14.31 -12.10
C PHE A 351 14.43 12.94 -11.45
N CYS A 352 14.93 12.85 -10.24
CA CYS A 352 14.77 11.74 -9.32
C CYS A 352 14.21 12.30 -8.01
N VAL A 353 13.36 11.54 -7.32
CA VAL A 353 12.81 11.94 -6.02
C VAL A 353 13.44 11.06 -4.93
N HIS A 354 14.04 11.68 -3.91
CA HIS A 354 14.47 10.95 -2.71
C HIS A 354 13.24 10.70 -1.85
N PHE A 355 12.87 9.44 -1.67
CA PHE A 355 11.63 9.04 -1.02
C PHE A 355 11.91 8.01 0.08
N ARG A 356 11.68 8.42 1.32
CA ARG A 356 11.69 7.53 2.47
C ARG A 356 10.28 6.98 2.66
N SER A 357 10.10 5.68 2.44
CA SER A 357 8.82 5.04 2.75
C SER A 357 8.56 5.04 4.26
N ASN A 358 7.29 5.12 4.66
CA ASN A 358 6.88 4.94 6.06
C ASN A 358 6.67 3.45 6.41
N CYS A 359 7.07 2.53 5.53
CA CYS A 359 7.07 1.10 5.80
C CYS A 359 8.41 0.71 6.44
N ILE A 360 8.34 0.05 7.60
CA ILE A 360 9.52 -0.59 8.18
C ILE A 360 9.68 -1.91 7.42
N ALA A 361 10.67 -1.99 6.53
CA ALA A 361 11.03 -3.22 5.83
C ALA A 361 11.62 -4.22 6.83
N ASP A 362 11.38 -5.52 6.65
CA ASP A 362 12.17 -6.55 7.31
C ASP A 362 13.54 -6.61 6.61
N THR A 363 14.55 -6.03 7.24
CA THR A 363 15.89 -5.88 6.65
C THR A 363 16.80 -7.05 6.96
N ASN A 364 16.34 -7.96 7.82
CA ASN A 364 17.15 -9.05 8.36
C ASN A 364 16.64 -10.42 7.89
N GLY A 365 15.43 -10.48 7.30
CA GLY A 365 14.84 -11.66 6.68
C GLY A 365 14.22 -12.64 7.68
N ASP A 366 13.88 -12.20 8.89
CA ASP A 366 13.26 -13.02 9.94
C ASP A 366 11.74 -13.15 9.82
N GLY A 367 11.12 -12.42 8.88
CA GLY A 367 9.68 -12.37 8.67
C GLY A 367 8.92 -11.55 9.72
N VAL A 368 9.63 -10.78 10.56
CA VAL A 368 9.07 -9.99 11.67
C VAL A 368 9.66 -8.59 11.69
N VAL A 369 8.88 -7.62 11.22
CA VAL A 369 9.22 -6.19 11.31
C VAL A 369 9.36 -5.72 12.77
N ASN A 370 10.58 -5.44 13.21
CA ASN A 370 10.89 -5.07 14.60
C ASN A 370 12.01 -4.00 14.73
N PHE A 371 12.44 -3.69 15.96
CA PHE A 371 13.46 -2.66 16.23
C PHE A 371 14.84 -2.97 15.62
N ALA A 372 15.17 -4.23 15.36
CA ALA A 372 16.39 -4.60 14.65
C ALA A 372 16.36 -4.12 13.20
N ASP A 373 15.17 -4.02 12.59
CA ASP A 373 15.00 -3.60 11.20
C ASP A 373 15.07 -2.09 10.98
N LEU A 374 14.63 -1.32 11.99
CA LEU A 374 14.75 0.13 12.00
C LEU A 374 16.21 0.62 11.87
N ASN A 375 17.18 -0.18 12.33
CA ASN A 375 18.60 0.22 12.33
C ASN A 375 19.27 0.07 10.95
N ASN A 376 18.73 -0.74 10.03
CA ASN A 376 19.24 -0.91 8.67
C ASN A 376 18.62 0.06 7.66
N VAL A 377 17.40 0.56 7.91
CA VAL A 377 16.74 1.56 7.05
C VAL A 377 17.44 2.92 7.10
N VAL A 378 18.17 3.22 8.19
CA VAL A 378 18.90 4.50 8.35
C VAL A 378 20.20 4.54 7.50
N SER A 379 20.74 3.40 7.07
CA SER A 379 22.01 3.33 6.32
C SER A 379 21.88 3.36 4.79
N VAL A 380 20.67 3.39 4.22
CA VAL A 380 20.43 3.27 2.76
C VAL A 380 19.75 4.51 2.15
N ILE A 381 19.74 5.67 2.84
CA ILE A 381 19.39 6.92 2.13
C ILE A 381 20.57 7.26 1.23
N ASN A 382 20.53 6.79 -0.01
CA ASN A 382 21.48 7.19 -1.02
C ASN A 382 21.11 8.63 -1.43
N THR A 383 21.65 9.62 -0.73
CA THR A 383 21.47 11.05 -1.06
C THR A 383 22.24 11.47 -2.31
N THR A 384 23.00 10.55 -2.89
CA THR A 384 23.83 10.76 -4.06
C THR A 384 23.02 10.49 -5.32
N CYS A 385 22.94 11.47 -6.21
CA CYS A 385 22.33 11.32 -7.52
C CYS A 385 23.04 10.21 -8.32
N PRO A 386 22.30 9.50 -9.19
CA PRO A 386 22.87 8.47 -10.05
C PRO A 386 23.95 8.99 -11.00
#